data_AF-A0A7W5KXR0-F1
#
_entry.id   AF-A0A7W5KXR0-F1
#
_cell.length_a   1.000
_cell.length_b   1.000
_cell.length_c   1.000
_cell.angle_alpha   90.00
_cell.angle_beta   90.00
_cell.angle_gamma   90.00
#
_symmetry.space_group_name_H-M   'P 1'
#
loop_
_entity.id
_entity.type
_entity.pdbx_description
1 polymer ?
#
loop_
_entity_poly.entity_id
_entity_poly.type
_entity_poly.pdbx_seq_one_letter_code
_entity_poly.pdbx_strand_id
1 'polypeptide(L)'
;MHEIVSQEVIYAAARYNEAEVRFHIIDPIIHALGYTSGGDVYLKLEEKLNYPYYFIGRKSKKKDIPLGFPDYRAGVLGARGSFIIEAKAADIELSRNDMEQAHSYAAHAEVGAEYFVLCNGLQLHVYETLGGANAAPIVELAVEQLNERFHEIENILGPSNLARHCRKTYDLSLKLADGLGSSVQIRDGTYGMSHWEYRIFVDDVDMTEQLKPFFAQVDQQMDVLQRNFELRVGDGLVERDQEGKIVAKVTFIGATKNNDAAMKLIGLDKMIFATSDEFVSIDLEKPSIFESTADLNVRQGTKFPPMFGDAIPVALDVKLDTYIKARMFLANGEVKGDYYAFADYHTEFPGFGKVRFELDIGGVADLRLLVGR
;
A
#
# COMPACT_ATOMS: atom_id res chain seq x y z
N MET A 1 6.32 -29.21 -15.26
CA MET A 1 4.94 -29.01 -14.77
C MET A 1 4.37 -30.36 -14.46
N HIS A 2 3.83 -30.56 -13.26
CA HIS A 2 3.02 -31.75 -13.00
C HIS A 2 1.73 -31.57 -13.79
N GLU A 3 1.39 -32.53 -14.63
CA GLU A 3 0.09 -32.55 -15.31
C GLU A 3 -1.00 -32.74 -14.25
N ILE A 4 -1.98 -31.84 -14.21
CA ILE A 4 -3.09 -31.84 -13.23
C ILE A 4 -4.15 -32.83 -13.70
N VAL A 5 -4.51 -32.76 -14.98
CA VAL A 5 -5.42 -33.70 -15.63
C VAL A 5 -4.72 -34.28 -16.84
N SER A 6 -4.62 -35.61 -16.90
CA SER A 6 -3.94 -36.32 -17.99
C SER A 6 -4.68 -36.21 -19.32
N GLN A 7 -3.96 -36.27 -20.44
CA GLN A 7 -4.56 -36.33 -21.78
C GLN A 7 -5.62 -37.42 -21.94
N GLU A 8 -5.44 -38.61 -21.35
CA GLU A 8 -6.45 -39.68 -21.40
C GLU A 8 -7.78 -39.28 -20.76
N VAL A 9 -7.72 -38.53 -19.66
CA VAL A 9 -8.89 -38.01 -18.94
C VAL A 9 -9.57 -36.93 -19.79
N ILE A 10 -8.81 -36.05 -20.41
CA ILE A 10 -9.33 -35.02 -21.33
C ILE A 10 -10.10 -35.68 -22.49
N TYR A 11 -9.53 -36.70 -23.14
CA TYR A 11 -10.22 -37.40 -24.24
C TYR A 11 -11.48 -38.15 -23.80
N ALA A 12 -11.53 -38.62 -22.56
CA ALA A 12 -12.68 -39.34 -22.01
C ALA A 12 -13.74 -38.41 -21.41
N ALA A 13 -13.40 -37.15 -21.11
CA ALA A 13 -14.21 -36.22 -20.33
C ALA A 13 -15.64 -36.06 -20.85
N ALA A 14 -15.83 -36.01 -22.18
CA ALA A 14 -17.14 -35.88 -22.81
C ALA A 14 -18.14 -37.02 -22.52
N ARG A 15 -17.70 -38.11 -21.89
CA ARG A 15 -18.53 -39.28 -21.52
C ARG A 15 -18.75 -39.40 -20.02
N TYR A 16 -18.15 -38.53 -19.22
CA TYR A 16 -18.21 -38.62 -17.77
C TYR A 16 -19.56 -38.17 -17.25
N ASN A 17 -20.11 -38.98 -16.35
CA ASN A 17 -21.18 -38.56 -15.46
C ASN A 17 -20.63 -37.63 -14.36
N GLU A 18 -21.52 -37.03 -13.58
CA GLU A 18 -21.15 -36.07 -12.52
C GLU A 18 -20.13 -36.63 -11.52
N ALA A 19 -20.26 -37.88 -11.08
CA ALA A 19 -19.31 -38.50 -10.14
C ALA A 19 -17.93 -38.71 -10.78
N GLU A 20 -17.89 -39.04 -12.07
CA GLU A 20 -16.64 -39.17 -12.83
C GLU A 20 -15.98 -37.80 -13.05
N VAL A 21 -16.75 -36.74 -13.32
CA VAL A 21 -16.23 -35.36 -13.39
C VAL A 21 -15.62 -34.94 -12.04
N ARG A 22 -16.31 -35.24 -10.94
CA ARG A 22 -15.82 -35.00 -9.58
C ARG A 22 -14.48 -35.68 -9.34
N PHE A 23 -14.40 -36.98 -9.60
CA PHE A 23 -13.20 -37.78 -9.31
C PHE A 23 -12.03 -37.52 -10.26
N HIS A 24 -12.28 -37.43 -11.57
CA HIS A 24 -11.19 -37.36 -12.56
C HIS A 24 -10.73 -35.93 -12.86
N ILE A 25 -11.52 -34.90 -12.54
CA ILE A 25 -11.24 -33.51 -12.93
C ILE A 25 -11.20 -32.61 -11.70
N ILE A 26 -12.26 -32.58 -10.89
CA ILE A 26 -12.35 -31.64 -9.76
C ILE A 26 -11.38 -32.03 -8.63
N ASP A 27 -11.30 -33.30 -8.26
CA ASP A 27 -10.39 -33.77 -7.20
C ASP A 27 -8.91 -33.41 -7.52
N PRO A 28 -8.37 -33.68 -8.73
CA PRO A 28 -7.02 -33.22 -9.10
C PRO A 28 -6.82 -31.71 -9.02
N ILE A 29 -7.83 -30.91 -9.40
CA ILE A 29 -7.79 -29.44 -9.29
C ILE A 29 -7.67 -29.02 -7.83
N ILE A 30 -8.51 -29.57 -6.95
CA ILE A 30 -8.51 -29.25 -5.51
C ILE A 30 -7.17 -29.63 -4.87
N HIS A 31 -6.62 -30.80 -5.24
CA HIS A 31 -5.31 -31.24 -4.78
C HIS A 31 -4.18 -30.33 -5.29
N ALA A 32 -4.22 -29.95 -6.57
CA ALA A 32 -3.24 -29.04 -7.16
C ALA A 32 -3.32 -27.62 -6.55
N LEU A 33 -4.51 -27.16 -6.15
CA LEU A 33 -4.69 -25.91 -5.41
C LEU A 33 -4.15 -25.98 -3.97
N GLY A 34 -3.84 -27.19 -3.46
CA GLY A 34 -3.27 -27.38 -2.13
C GLY A 34 -4.30 -27.65 -1.02
N TYR A 35 -5.58 -27.90 -1.35
CA TYR A 35 -6.61 -28.24 -0.37
C TYR A 35 -6.56 -29.73 -0.01
N THR A 36 -5.51 -30.12 0.70
CA THR A 36 -5.36 -31.47 1.27
C THR A 36 -5.81 -31.48 2.73
N SER A 37 -6.20 -32.63 3.26
CA SER A 37 -6.64 -32.74 4.66
C SER A 37 -5.46 -32.46 5.61
N GLY A 38 -5.48 -31.31 6.28
CA GLY A 38 -4.47 -30.89 7.27
C GLY A 38 -3.99 -29.45 7.08
N GLY A 39 -3.36 -28.87 8.11
CA GLY A 39 -2.84 -27.50 8.07
C GLY A 39 -3.90 -26.42 8.26
N ASP A 40 -3.71 -25.25 7.65
CA ASP A 40 -4.57 -24.07 7.77
C ASP A 40 -5.70 -24.03 6.72
N VAL A 41 -6.04 -25.18 6.12
CA VAL A 41 -7.09 -25.29 5.10
C VAL A 41 -8.13 -26.33 5.50
N TYR A 42 -9.31 -26.25 4.89
CA TYR A 42 -10.32 -27.29 5.00
C TYR A 42 -10.91 -27.64 3.65
N LEU A 43 -11.36 -28.89 3.54
CA LEU A 43 -12.13 -29.42 2.42
C LEU A 43 -13.29 -30.23 2.99
N LYS A 44 -14.51 -29.92 2.59
CA LYS A 44 -15.73 -30.64 2.98
C LYS A 44 -16.48 -31.04 1.72
N LEU A 45 -16.92 -32.30 1.68
CA LEU A 45 -17.72 -32.85 0.59
C LEU A 45 -19.17 -32.92 1.04
N GLU A 46 -20.11 -32.56 0.16
CA GLU A 46 -21.56 -32.74 0.35
C GLU A 46 -22.05 -32.25 1.72
N GLU A 47 -21.56 -31.08 2.16
CA GLU A 47 -21.88 -30.54 3.48
C GLU A 47 -23.37 -30.16 3.54
N LYS A 48 -24.09 -30.72 4.53
CA LYS A 48 -25.47 -30.33 4.78
C LYS A 48 -25.54 -28.92 5.35
N LEU A 49 -26.07 -27.99 4.57
CA LEU A 49 -26.30 -26.63 5.00
C LEU A 49 -27.58 -26.54 5.84
N ASN A 50 -27.53 -25.78 6.93
CA ASN A 50 -28.68 -25.48 7.78
C ASN A 50 -28.83 -23.96 7.91
N TYR A 51 -30.04 -23.42 7.87
CA TYR A 51 -30.18 -21.99 8.15
C TYR A 51 -29.97 -21.74 9.65
N PRO A 52 -28.95 -20.94 10.03
CA PRO A 52 -28.68 -20.65 11.44
C PRO A 52 -29.68 -19.64 12.02
N TYR A 53 -30.42 -18.94 11.14
CA TYR A 53 -31.41 -17.94 11.51
C TYR A 53 -32.81 -18.56 11.57
N TYR A 54 -33.62 -18.09 12.53
CA TYR A 54 -34.99 -18.58 12.71
C TYR A 54 -35.87 -18.36 11.48
N PHE A 55 -35.62 -17.29 10.71
CA PHE A 55 -36.33 -16.93 9.48
C PHE A 55 -35.40 -16.15 8.54
N ILE A 56 -35.44 -16.41 7.24
CA ILE A 56 -34.70 -15.66 6.20
C ILE A 56 -35.48 -14.40 5.75
N GLY A 57 -36.74 -14.30 6.18
CA GLY A 57 -37.56 -13.10 6.01
C GLY A 57 -38.99 -13.29 6.49
N ARG A 58 -39.67 -14.37 6.06
CA ARG A 58 -41.04 -14.68 6.50
C ARG A 58 -41.05 -15.73 7.61
N LYS A 59 -41.99 -15.61 8.56
CA LYS A 59 -42.14 -16.48 9.74
C LYS A 59 -42.44 -17.97 9.45
N SER A 60 -42.47 -18.40 8.20
CA SER A 60 -42.89 -19.76 7.82
C SER A 60 -41.77 -20.54 7.16
N LYS A 61 -41.11 -21.40 7.94
CA LYS A 61 -40.07 -22.35 7.48
C LYS A 61 -40.49 -23.26 6.33
N LYS A 62 -41.80 -23.50 6.13
CA LYS A 62 -42.33 -24.36 5.05
C LYS A 62 -42.18 -23.79 3.63
N LYS A 63 -41.74 -22.54 3.49
CA LYS A 63 -41.49 -21.89 2.20
C LYS A 63 -40.01 -21.53 2.00
N ASP A 64 -39.14 -21.89 2.96
CA ASP A 64 -37.70 -21.81 2.74
C ASP A 64 -37.33 -22.98 1.81
N ILE A 65 -36.72 -22.65 0.68
CA ILE A 65 -36.32 -23.61 -0.37
C ILE A 65 -35.44 -24.69 0.26
N PRO A 66 -35.61 -25.98 -0.07
CA PRO A 66 -34.76 -27.03 0.48
C PRO A 66 -33.29 -26.70 0.26
N LEU A 67 -32.55 -26.66 1.36
CA LEU A 67 -31.10 -26.55 1.37
C LEU A 67 -30.52 -27.80 0.72
N GLY A 68 -29.92 -27.64 -0.45
CA GLY A 68 -29.12 -28.69 -1.06
C GLY A 68 -27.74 -28.80 -0.43
N PHE A 69 -26.88 -29.59 -1.08
CA PHE A 69 -25.54 -29.92 -0.62
C PHE A 69 -24.58 -29.50 -1.73
N PRO A 70 -23.69 -28.51 -1.50
CA PRO A 70 -22.64 -28.25 -2.48
C PRO A 70 -21.72 -29.47 -2.57
N ASP A 71 -21.28 -29.83 -3.77
CA ASP A 71 -20.39 -30.97 -3.98
C ASP A 71 -19.09 -30.81 -3.16
N TYR A 72 -18.51 -29.62 -3.22
CA TYR A 72 -17.32 -29.26 -2.47
C TYR A 72 -17.47 -27.90 -1.81
N ARG A 73 -16.92 -27.80 -0.60
CA ARG A 73 -16.63 -26.54 0.07
C ARG A 73 -15.18 -26.58 0.54
N ALA A 74 -14.39 -25.61 0.08
CA ALA A 74 -12.99 -25.48 0.44
C ALA A 74 -12.69 -24.07 0.96
N GLY A 75 -11.67 -23.92 1.79
CA GLY A 75 -11.30 -22.61 2.33
C GLY A 75 -10.15 -22.66 3.32
N VAL A 76 -9.88 -21.50 3.91
CA VAL A 76 -8.79 -21.28 4.87
C VAL A 76 -9.36 -21.24 6.28
N LEU A 77 -8.76 -22.01 7.20
CA LEU A 77 -9.13 -22.02 8.61
C LEU A 77 -8.74 -20.71 9.29
N GLY A 78 -9.64 -20.17 10.14
CA GLY A 78 -9.36 -18.95 10.91
C GLY A 78 -9.36 -17.64 10.10
N ALA A 79 -9.59 -17.71 8.78
CA ALA A 79 -9.73 -16.55 7.91
C ALA A 79 -11.15 -16.49 7.30
N ARG A 80 -11.56 -15.30 6.86
CA ARG A 80 -12.61 -15.20 5.85
C ARG A 80 -11.96 -15.62 4.54
N GLY A 81 -12.53 -16.61 3.85
CA GLY A 81 -11.96 -17.15 2.62
C GLY A 81 -12.42 -18.58 2.38
N SER A 82 -13.46 -18.72 1.57
CA SER A 82 -13.93 -20.02 1.12
C SER A 82 -14.58 -19.92 -0.25
N PHE A 83 -14.64 -21.05 -0.94
CA PHE A 83 -15.38 -21.22 -2.18
C PHE A 83 -16.13 -22.54 -2.17
N ILE A 84 -17.13 -22.64 -3.04
CA ILE A 84 -17.83 -23.89 -3.32
C ILE A 84 -17.60 -24.31 -4.76
N ILE A 85 -17.69 -25.60 -5.02
CA ILE A 85 -17.72 -26.16 -6.38
C ILE A 85 -19.02 -26.94 -6.53
N GLU A 86 -19.70 -26.72 -7.65
CA GLU A 86 -20.85 -27.48 -8.11
C GLU A 86 -20.48 -28.17 -9.43
N ALA A 87 -20.59 -29.49 -9.45
CA ALA A 87 -20.29 -30.34 -10.58
C ALA A 87 -21.55 -30.62 -11.41
N LYS A 88 -21.38 -30.86 -12.70
CA LYS A 88 -22.41 -31.41 -13.60
C LYS A 88 -21.80 -32.49 -14.48
N ALA A 89 -22.63 -33.30 -15.11
CA ALA A 89 -22.19 -34.26 -16.12
C ALA A 89 -21.76 -33.55 -17.42
N ALA A 90 -20.86 -34.17 -18.19
CA ALA A 90 -20.27 -33.55 -19.38
C ALA A 90 -21.22 -33.35 -20.55
N ASP A 91 -22.34 -34.08 -20.57
CA ASP A 91 -23.42 -33.93 -21.54
C ASP A 91 -24.38 -32.78 -21.22
N ILE A 92 -24.20 -32.11 -20.08
CA ILE A 92 -25.01 -30.97 -19.63
C ILE A 92 -24.24 -29.67 -19.88
N GLU A 93 -24.83 -28.79 -20.69
CA GLU A 93 -24.35 -27.41 -20.84
C GLU A 93 -24.60 -26.61 -19.56
N LEU A 94 -23.59 -25.86 -19.09
CA LEU A 94 -23.70 -25.06 -17.88
C LEU A 94 -24.74 -23.94 -18.08
N SER A 95 -25.88 -24.06 -17.40
CA SER A 95 -27.01 -23.16 -17.57
C SER A 95 -27.07 -22.07 -16.49
N ARG A 96 -27.94 -21.08 -16.71
CA ARG A 96 -28.22 -20.05 -15.69
C ARG A 96 -28.76 -20.63 -14.39
N ASN A 97 -29.54 -21.72 -14.45
CA ASN A 97 -30.08 -22.36 -13.25
C ASN A 97 -28.98 -23.00 -12.40
N ASP A 98 -27.96 -23.58 -13.03
CA ASP A 98 -26.82 -24.18 -12.33
C ASP A 98 -25.98 -23.10 -11.65
N MET A 99 -25.79 -21.96 -12.32
CA MET A 99 -25.17 -20.78 -11.72
C MET A 99 -25.96 -20.24 -10.54
N GLU A 100 -27.28 -20.09 -10.65
CA GLU A 100 -28.13 -19.64 -9.55
C GLU A 100 -28.11 -20.62 -8.37
N GLN A 101 -28.04 -21.93 -8.65
CA GLN A 101 -27.89 -22.98 -7.65
C GLN A 101 -26.55 -22.84 -6.91
N ALA A 102 -25.43 -22.82 -7.63
CA ALA A 102 -24.09 -22.68 -7.05
C ALA A 102 -23.95 -21.37 -6.24
N HIS A 103 -24.45 -20.26 -6.80
CA HIS A 103 -24.52 -18.97 -6.09
C HIS A 103 -25.33 -19.09 -4.79
N SER A 104 -26.46 -19.80 -4.79
CA SER A 104 -27.29 -19.96 -3.58
C SER A 104 -26.55 -20.68 -2.45
N TYR A 105 -25.70 -21.66 -2.77
CA TYR A 105 -24.83 -22.32 -1.79
C TYR A 105 -23.71 -21.40 -1.31
N ALA A 106 -23.08 -20.67 -2.23
CA ALA A 106 -21.97 -19.79 -1.89
C ALA A 106 -22.41 -18.63 -0.99
N ALA A 107 -23.56 -18.02 -1.29
CA ALA A 107 -24.16 -16.93 -0.53
C ALA A 107 -24.84 -17.40 0.78
N HIS A 108 -24.94 -18.71 1.01
CA HIS A 108 -25.58 -19.25 2.20
C HIS A 108 -24.86 -18.79 3.47
N ALA A 109 -25.60 -18.44 4.53
CA ALA A 109 -25.05 -17.82 5.73
C ALA A 109 -24.01 -18.67 6.50
N GLU A 110 -24.12 -20.00 6.45
CA GLU A 110 -23.11 -20.90 7.04
C GLU A 110 -21.85 -21.06 6.17
N VAL A 111 -21.97 -20.70 4.88
CA VAL A 111 -20.88 -20.79 3.91
C VAL A 111 -20.18 -19.44 3.80
N GLY A 112 -20.90 -18.42 3.33
CA GLY A 112 -20.38 -17.07 3.12
C GLY A 112 -19.16 -17.07 2.20
N ALA A 113 -19.19 -17.88 1.15
CA ALA A 113 -18.07 -18.04 0.22
C ALA A 113 -17.89 -16.81 -0.67
N GLU A 114 -16.65 -16.42 -0.88
CA GLU A 114 -16.30 -15.28 -1.73
C GLU A 114 -16.46 -15.65 -3.22
N TYR A 115 -16.20 -16.92 -3.55
CA TYR A 115 -16.28 -17.44 -4.91
C TYR A 115 -17.12 -18.71 -5.00
N PHE A 116 -17.62 -19.00 -6.19
CA PHE A 116 -18.16 -20.31 -6.53
C PHE A 116 -17.67 -20.76 -7.90
N VAL A 117 -17.59 -22.07 -8.06
CA VAL A 117 -17.07 -22.72 -9.26
C VAL A 117 -18.12 -23.64 -9.84
N LEU A 118 -18.30 -23.59 -11.15
CA LEU A 118 -19.07 -24.56 -11.92
C LEU A 118 -18.13 -25.38 -12.79
N CYS A 119 -18.32 -26.70 -12.83
CA CYS A 119 -17.58 -27.55 -13.74
C CYS A 119 -18.43 -28.70 -14.25
N ASN A 120 -18.52 -28.86 -15.57
CA ASN A 120 -19.15 -30.03 -16.20
C ASN A 120 -18.12 -31.03 -16.77
N GLY A 121 -16.84 -30.82 -16.49
CA GLY A 121 -15.74 -31.65 -17.03
C GLY A 121 -15.27 -31.28 -18.43
N LEU A 122 -15.99 -30.42 -19.16
CA LEU A 122 -15.53 -29.81 -20.41
C LEU A 122 -15.14 -28.35 -20.21
N GLN A 123 -15.89 -27.65 -19.36
CA GLN A 123 -15.69 -26.26 -18.98
C GLN A 123 -15.60 -26.12 -17.47
N LEU A 124 -14.83 -25.12 -17.03
CA LEU A 124 -14.77 -24.68 -15.64
C LEU A 124 -14.90 -23.16 -15.59
N HIS A 125 -15.88 -22.70 -14.81
CA HIS A 125 -16.16 -21.28 -14.61
C HIS A 125 -15.99 -20.90 -13.14
N VAL A 126 -15.29 -19.81 -12.85
CA VAL A 126 -15.14 -19.23 -11.50
C VAL A 126 -15.87 -17.90 -11.44
N TYR A 127 -16.72 -17.72 -10.44
CA TYR A 127 -17.52 -16.50 -10.23
C TYR A 127 -17.26 -15.90 -8.86
N GLU A 128 -17.42 -14.57 -8.76
CA GLU A 128 -17.54 -13.87 -7.48
C GLU A 128 -18.97 -13.98 -6.97
N THR A 129 -19.15 -14.43 -5.73
CA THR A 129 -20.49 -14.63 -5.15
C THR A 129 -21.29 -13.33 -5.11
N LEU A 130 -20.63 -12.20 -4.86
CA LEU A 130 -21.30 -10.88 -4.80
C LEU A 130 -21.18 -10.06 -6.09
N GLY A 131 -20.80 -10.68 -7.22
CA GLY A 131 -20.67 -10.01 -8.52
C GLY A 131 -22.00 -9.53 -9.13
N GLY A 132 -23.14 -10.02 -8.63
CA GLY A 132 -24.48 -9.67 -9.10
C GLY A 132 -25.07 -10.69 -10.09
N ALA A 133 -26.37 -10.59 -10.35
CA ALA A 133 -27.15 -11.63 -11.05
C ALA A 133 -26.80 -11.87 -12.53
N ASN A 134 -26.03 -10.95 -13.14
CA ASN A 134 -25.59 -11.01 -14.55
C ASN A 134 -24.06 -10.95 -14.67
N ALA A 135 -23.33 -11.24 -13.59
CA ALA A 135 -21.87 -11.22 -13.62
C ALA A 135 -21.34 -12.29 -14.58
N ALA A 136 -20.39 -11.91 -15.43
CA ALA A 136 -19.59 -12.86 -16.18
C ALA A 136 -18.65 -13.61 -15.23
N PRO A 137 -18.24 -14.85 -15.57
CA PRO A 137 -17.21 -15.54 -14.80
C PRO A 137 -15.91 -14.74 -14.81
N ILE A 138 -15.21 -14.72 -13.67
CA ILE A 138 -13.84 -14.16 -13.57
C ILE A 138 -12.88 -15.01 -14.40
N VAL A 139 -13.07 -16.33 -14.39
CA VAL A 139 -12.31 -17.28 -15.19
C VAL A 139 -13.28 -18.19 -15.92
N GLU A 140 -13.12 -18.29 -17.23
CA GLU A 140 -13.77 -19.25 -18.10
C GLU A 140 -12.69 -20.02 -18.86
N LEU A 141 -12.66 -21.34 -18.67
CA LEU A 141 -11.65 -22.20 -19.27
C LEU A 141 -12.25 -23.52 -19.75
N ALA A 142 -11.78 -23.99 -20.91
CA ALA A 142 -11.96 -25.37 -21.32
C ALA A 142 -10.99 -26.26 -20.54
N VAL A 143 -11.45 -27.41 -20.05
CA VAL A 143 -10.63 -28.34 -19.25
C VAL A 143 -9.40 -28.83 -20.03
N GLU A 144 -9.48 -28.88 -21.36
CA GLU A 144 -8.34 -29.14 -22.27
C GLU A 144 -7.15 -28.17 -22.04
N GLN A 145 -7.44 -26.93 -21.63
CA GLN A 145 -6.44 -25.88 -21.39
C GLN A 145 -6.01 -25.79 -19.92
N LEU A 146 -6.57 -26.63 -19.04
CA LEU A 146 -6.39 -26.53 -17.59
C LEU A 146 -4.92 -26.56 -17.19
N ASN A 147 -4.12 -27.49 -17.75
CA ASN A 147 -2.72 -27.63 -17.41
C ASN A 147 -1.88 -26.38 -17.75
N GLU A 148 -2.23 -25.66 -18.81
CA GLU A 148 -1.53 -24.45 -19.26
C GLU A 148 -2.00 -23.20 -18.50
N ARG A 149 -3.29 -23.13 -18.20
CA ARG A 149 -3.97 -21.96 -17.62
C ARG A 149 -4.29 -22.10 -16.13
N PHE A 150 -3.82 -23.16 -15.47
CA PHE A 150 -4.11 -23.42 -14.05
C PHE A 150 -3.77 -22.24 -13.13
N HIS A 151 -2.71 -21.49 -13.46
CA HIS A 151 -2.28 -20.31 -12.74
C HIS A 151 -3.41 -19.25 -12.58
N GLU A 152 -4.37 -19.17 -13.51
CA GLU A 152 -5.52 -18.28 -13.41
C GLU A 152 -6.44 -18.66 -12.23
N ILE A 153 -6.66 -19.96 -12.03
CA ILE A 153 -7.46 -20.49 -10.90
C ILE A 153 -6.65 -20.38 -9.60
N GLU A 154 -5.37 -20.77 -9.63
CA GLU A 154 -4.47 -20.72 -8.47
C GLU A 154 -4.34 -19.29 -7.91
N ASN A 155 -4.27 -18.29 -8.78
CA ASN A 155 -4.21 -16.88 -8.40
C ASN A 155 -5.46 -16.37 -7.69
N ILE A 156 -6.59 -17.09 -7.75
CA ILE A 156 -7.85 -16.71 -7.10
C ILE A 156 -8.15 -17.64 -5.91
N LEU A 157 -8.14 -18.95 -6.15
CA LEU A 157 -8.62 -19.96 -5.21
C LEU A 157 -7.51 -20.61 -4.38
N GLY A 158 -6.22 -20.47 -4.75
CA GLY A 158 -5.12 -21.02 -3.96
C GLY A 158 -5.10 -20.44 -2.54
N PRO A 159 -4.80 -21.20 -1.47
CA PRO A 159 -4.99 -20.79 -0.08
C PRO A 159 -4.42 -19.41 0.28
N SER A 160 -3.17 -19.14 -0.12
CA SER A 160 -2.52 -17.84 0.14
C SER A 160 -3.18 -16.69 -0.63
N ASN A 161 -3.64 -16.94 -1.86
CA ASN A 161 -4.30 -15.94 -2.68
C ASN A 161 -5.73 -15.68 -2.19
N LEU A 162 -6.48 -16.73 -1.87
CA LEU A 162 -7.82 -16.65 -1.28
C LEU A 162 -7.81 -15.88 0.03
N ALA A 163 -6.88 -16.20 0.95
CA ALA A 163 -6.71 -15.48 2.20
C ALA A 163 -6.38 -13.99 1.98
N ARG A 164 -5.55 -13.67 0.97
CA ARG A 164 -5.20 -12.28 0.63
C ARG A 164 -6.43 -11.52 0.12
N HIS A 165 -7.21 -12.10 -0.77
CA HIS A 165 -8.38 -11.45 -1.37
C HIS A 165 -9.50 -11.23 -0.35
N CYS A 166 -9.64 -12.13 0.61
CA CYS A 166 -10.72 -12.09 1.60
C CYS A 166 -10.32 -11.38 2.92
N ARG A 167 -9.10 -10.82 3.01
CA ARG A 167 -8.62 -10.11 4.20
C ARG A 167 -9.31 -8.75 4.32
N LYS A 168 -10.30 -8.67 5.21
CA LYS A 168 -10.89 -7.39 5.63
C LYS A 168 -10.13 -6.85 6.83
N THR A 169 -9.53 -5.67 6.68
CA THR A 169 -8.97 -4.91 7.80
C THR A 169 -9.93 -3.79 8.16
N TYR A 170 -10.12 -3.58 9.46
CA TYR A 170 -10.95 -2.50 9.96
C TYR A 170 -10.03 -1.54 10.70
N ASP A 171 -9.98 -0.31 10.22
CA ASP A 171 -9.30 0.77 10.93
C ASP A 171 -10.21 1.26 12.05
N LEU A 172 -9.85 0.90 13.29
CA LEU A 172 -10.57 1.29 14.51
C LEU A 172 -9.92 2.49 15.21
N SER A 173 -8.79 2.96 14.69
CA SER A 173 -8.04 4.06 15.26
C SER A 173 -8.66 5.40 14.86
N LEU A 174 -8.28 6.45 15.59
CA LEU A 174 -8.75 7.79 15.27
C LEU A 174 -8.21 8.21 13.89
N LYS A 175 -9.09 8.65 12.99
CA LYS A 175 -8.74 9.14 11.65
C LYS A 175 -7.76 10.31 11.68
N LEU A 176 -6.99 10.50 10.61
CA LEU A 176 -6.09 11.64 10.44
C LEU A 176 -6.85 12.93 10.12
N ALA A 177 -7.86 12.85 9.26
CA ALA A 177 -8.76 13.94 8.88
C ALA A 177 -10.06 13.36 8.30
N ASP A 178 -11.05 14.21 8.03
CA ASP A 178 -12.23 13.79 7.28
C ASP A 178 -11.84 13.22 5.91
N GLY A 179 -12.37 12.04 5.58
CA GLY A 179 -12.06 11.33 4.33
C GLY A 179 -10.77 10.51 4.35
N LEU A 180 -10.00 10.51 5.44
CA LEU A 180 -8.80 9.70 5.63
C LEU A 180 -8.99 8.67 6.75
N GLY A 181 -8.27 7.55 6.68
CA GLY A 181 -8.09 6.63 7.82
C GLY A 181 -7.12 7.20 8.87
N SER A 182 -6.71 6.38 9.82
CA SER A 182 -5.67 6.66 10.83
C SER A 182 -4.24 6.59 10.25
N SER A 183 -4.11 6.08 9.03
CA SER A 183 -2.88 6.02 8.27
C SER A 183 -3.16 6.25 6.78
N VAL A 184 -2.25 6.95 6.09
CA VAL A 184 -2.32 7.18 4.65
C VAL A 184 -0.91 7.29 4.06
N GLN A 185 -0.73 6.69 2.89
CA GLN A 185 0.52 6.75 2.13
C GLN A 185 0.63 8.09 1.37
N ILE A 186 1.82 8.67 1.37
CA ILE A 186 2.19 9.80 0.51
C ILE A 186 2.76 9.22 -0.78
N ARG A 187 2.04 9.40 -1.87
CA ARG A 187 2.38 8.81 -3.16
C ARG A 187 3.48 9.58 -3.89
N ASP A 188 3.42 10.91 -3.79
CA ASP A 188 4.28 11.83 -4.52
C ASP A 188 4.17 13.20 -3.85
N GLY A 189 5.07 14.10 -4.18
CA GLY A 189 5.05 15.46 -3.70
C GLY A 189 6.26 16.26 -4.13
N THR A 190 6.14 17.58 -4.04
CA THR A 190 7.17 18.53 -4.43
C THR A 190 7.38 19.57 -3.35
N TYR A 191 8.64 19.91 -3.11
CA TYR A 191 9.05 21.02 -2.26
C TYR A 191 9.86 21.99 -3.10
N GLY A 192 9.35 23.21 -3.24
CA GLY A 192 10.06 24.32 -3.89
C GLY A 192 10.72 25.23 -2.86
N MET A 193 11.75 25.95 -3.27
CA MET A 193 12.34 27.02 -2.46
C MET A 193 11.92 28.38 -3.03
N SER A 194 11.35 29.25 -2.20
CA SER A 194 10.88 30.59 -2.59
C SER A 194 11.62 31.72 -1.89
N HIS A 195 12.26 31.47 -0.76
CA HIS A 195 13.01 32.46 0.00
C HIS A 195 14.21 31.81 0.68
N TRP A 196 15.29 32.59 0.84
CA TRP A 196 16.42 32.23 1.67
C TRP A 196 17.07 33.48 2.27
N GLU A 197 17.69 33.32 3.44
CA GLU A 197 18.53 34.32 4.11
C GLU A 197 19.63 33.60 4.88
N TYR A 198 20.81 34.21 5.03
CA TYR A 198 21.83 33.70 5.94
C TYR A 198 22.44 34.80 6.80
N ARG A 199 22.94 34.40 7.98
CA ARG A 199 23.67 35.26 8.91
C ARG A 199 24.96 34.58 9.34
N ILE A 200 26.02 35.38 9.49
CA ILE A 200 27.36 34.90 9.84
C ILE A 200 27.77 35.52 11.16
N PHE A 201 28.00 34.68 12.16
CA PHE A 201 28.47 35.08 13.48
C PHE A 201 29.91 34.60 13.68
N VAL A 202 30.75 35.46 14.25
CA VAL A 202 32.11 35.13 14.69
C VAL A 202 32.21 35.46 16.17
N ASP A 203 32.48 34.44 16.99
CA ASP A 203 32.46 34.55 18.46
C ASP A 203 31.20 35.27 18.97
N ASP A 204 30.04 34.85 18.45
CA ASP A 204 28.69 35.37 18.75
C ASP A 204 28.42 36.83 18.34
N VAL A 205 29.32 37.46 17.58
CA VAL A 205 29.10 38.79 16.98
C VAL A 205 28.61 38.61 15.55
N ASP A 206 27.47 39.24 15.21
CA ASP A 206 26.96 39.30 13.84
C ASP A 206 27.94 40.10 12.97
N MET A 207 28.57 39.39 12.04
CA MET A 207 29.57 39.88 11.10
C MET A 207 29.09 39.73 9.66
N THR A 208 27.79 39.53 9.44
CA THR A 208 27.20 39.19 8.14
C THR A 208 27.60 40.20 7.07
N GLU A 209 27.38 41.49 7.30
CA GLU A 209 27.66 42.54 6.31
C GLU A 209 29.16 42.72 6.03
N GLN A 210 30.02 42.53 7.04
CA GLN A 210 31.47 42.62 6.92
C GLN A 210 32.04 41.44 6.13
N LEU A 211 31.44 40.27 6.29
CA LEU A 211 31.89 39.03 5.66
C LEU A 211 31.24 38.79 4.30
N LYS A 212 30.07 39.37 4.03
CA LYS A 212 29.29 39.22 2.78
C LYS A 212 30.14 39.31 1.50
N PRO A 213 31.08 40.26 1.33
CA PRO A 213 31.91 40.33 0.12
C PRO A 213 32.78 39.09 -0.11
N PHE A 214 33.18 38.39 0.97
CA PHE A 214 33.96 37.16 0.92
C PHE A 214 33.09 35.92 0.63
N PHE A 215 31.77 36.05 0.79
CA PHE A 215 30.78 34.98 0.58
C PHE A 215 29.88 35.23 -0.65
N ALA A 216 30.24 36.14 -1.57
CA ALA A 216 29.46 36.42 -2.78
C ALA A 216 29.18 35.17 -3.66
N GLN A 217 30.03 34.14 -3.57
CA GLN A 217 29.79 32.86 -4.23
C GLN A 217 28.62 32.09 -3.61
N VAL A 218 28.36 32.25 -2.31
CA VAL A 218 27.20 31.67 -1.63
C VAL A 218 25.92 32.29 -2.16
N ASP A 219 25.86 33.63 -2.28
CA ASP A 219 24.68 34.32 -2.85
C ASP A 219 24.35 33.77 -4.25
N GLN A 220 25.36 33.66 -5.12
CA GLN A 220 25.17 33.12 -6.47
C GLN A 220 24.68 31.65 -6.45
N GLN A 221 25.22 30.83 -5.55
CA GLN A 221 24.80 29.43 -5.40
C GLN A 221 23.36 29.32 -4.88
N MET A 222 22.98 30.16 -3.92
CA MET A 222 21.64 30.18 -3.35
C MET A 222 20.60 30.69 -4.35
N ASP A 223 20.95 31.68 -5.19
CA ASP A 223 20.10 32.12 -6.31
C ASP A 223 19.86 31.01 -7.33
N VAL A 224 20.91 30.27 -7.68
CA VAL A 224 20.81 29.10 -8.59
C VAL A 224 19.98 28.01 -7.93
N LEU A 225 20.15 27.79 -6.63
CA LEU A 225 19.36 26.85 -5.86
C LEU A 225 17.88 27.25 -5.90
N GLN A 226 17.54 28.49 -5.58
CA GLN A 226 16.15 28.96 -5.56
C GLN A 226 15.41 28.73 -6.88
N ARG A 227 16.12 28.87 -8.01
CA ARG A 227 15.55 28.69 -9.35
C ARG A 227 15.40 27.23 -9.78
N ASN A 228 16.25 26.34 -9.27
CA ASN A 228 16.35 24.96 -9.76
C ASN A 228 16.03 23.90 -8.70
N PHE A 229 15.81 24.31 -7.45
CA PHE A 229 15.56 23.42 -6.34
C PHE A 229 14.12 22.94 -6.35
N GLU A 230 13.98 21.64 -6.62
CA GLU A 230 12.75 20.89 -6.42
C GLU A 230 13.16 19.59 -5.72
N LEU A 231 12.78 19.42 -4.45
CA LEU A 231 12.85 18.10 -3.83
C LEU A 231 11.56 17.35 -4.16
N ARG A 232 11.70 16.08 -4.51
CA ARG A 232 10.57 15.19 -4.77
C ARG A 232 10.40 14.20 -3.64
N VAL A 233 9.16 13.87 -3.33
CA VAL A 233 8.85 12.78 -2.40
C VAL A 233 8.89 11.48 -3.17
N GLY A 234 9.76 10.56 -2.75
CA GLY A 234 9.83 9.21 -3.30
C GLY A 234 8.85 8.25 -2.65
N ASP A 235 8.63 8.42 -1.35
CA ASP A 235 7.73 7.59 -0.55
C ASP A 235 7.40 8.34 0.75
N GLY A 236 6.29 8.00 1.38
CA GLY A 236 6.00 8.52 2.71
C GLY A 236 4.76 7.94 3.34
N LEU A 237 4.67 8.08 4.66
CA LEU A 237 3.58 7.56 5.46
C LEU A 237 3.18 8.61 6.49
N VAL A 238 1.91 8.98 6.49
CA VAL A 238 1.31 9.71 7.60
C VAL A 238 0.52 8.72 8.43
N GLU A 239 0.79 8.62 9.71
CA GLU A 239 0.10 7.71 10.62
C GLU A 239 0.03 8.29 12.03
N ARG A 240 -0.79 7.68 12.88
CA ARG A 240 -0.71 7.93 14.32
C ARG A 240 0.36 7.06 14.95
N ASP A 241 1.16 7.65 15.83
CA ASP A 241 2.10 6.91 16.66
C ASP A 241 1.40 6.25 17.86
N GLN A 242 2.19 5.61 18.74
CA GLN A 242 1.68 4.93 19.93
C GLN A 242 1.07 5.89 20.97
N GLU A 243 1.41 7.17 20.92
CA GLU A 243 0.87 8.23 21.78
C GLU A 243 -0.37 8.89 21.15
N GLY A 244 -0.74 8.51 19.93
CA GLY A 244 -1.86 9.05 19.17
C GLY A 244 -1.53 10.35 18.41
N LYS A 245 -0.27 10.82 18.42
CA LYS A 245 0.16 11.99 17.64
C LYS A 245 0.24 11.64 16.17
N ILE A 246 0.00 12.62 15.31
CA ILE A 246 0.13 12.44 13.86
C ILE A 246 1.59 12.64 13.48
N VAL A 247 2.16 11.62 12.84
CA VAL A 247 3.56 11.60 12.39
C VAL A 247 3.60 11.34 10.90
N ALA A 248 4.34 12.19 10.17
CA ALA A 248 4.61 12.04 8.75
C ALA A 248 6.08 11.66 8.54
N LYS A 249 6.32 10.44 8.03
CA LYS A 249 7.63 9.95 7.63
C LYS A 249 7.75 10.16 6.13
N VAL A 250 8.69 11.00 5.69
CA VAL A 250 8.83 11.39 4.28
C VAL A 250 10.21 11.01 3.80
N THR A 251 10.29 10.32 2.66
CA THR A 251 11.55 10.04 1.97
C THR A 251 11.64 10.94 0.74
N PHE A 252 12.74 11.68 0.65
CA PHE A 252 13.05 12.56 -0.46
C PHE A 252 13.94 11.87 -1.48
N ILE A 253 13.74 12.21 -2.75
CA ILE A 253 14.63 11.85 -3.85
C ILE A 253 15.27 13.15 -4.35
N GLY A 254 16.60 13.18 -4.37
CA GLY A 254 17.34 14.36 -4.84
C GLY A 254 17.06 14.68 -6.31
N ALA A 255 17.05 15.98 -6.66
CA ALA A 255 16.86 16.44 -8.04
C ALA A 255 17.95 15.95 -9.02
N THR A 256 19.14 15.60 -8.50
CA THR A 256 20.27 15.03 -9.25
C THR A 256 20.90 13.87 -8.48
N LYS A 257 21.66 13.00 -9.16
CA LYS A 257 22.40 11.89 -8.51
C LYS A 257 23.36 12.35 -7.41
N ASN A 258 23.99 13.51 -7.59
CA ASN A 258 24.95 14.04 -6.61
C ASN A 258 24.22 14.61 -5.38
N ASN A 259 23.06 15.26 -5.58
CA ASN A 259 22.22 15.74 -4.49
C ASN A 259 21.62 14.56 -3.68
N ASP A 260 21.14 13.51 -4.34
CA ASP A 260 20.61 12.31 -3.68
C ASP A 260 21.64 11.62 -2.78
N ALA A 261 22.90 11.48 -3.24
CA ALA A 261 23.98 10.93 -2.44
C ALA A 261 24.34 11.81 -1.22
N ALA A 262 24.24 13.14 -1.36
CA ALA A 262 24.50 14.10 -0.29
C ALA A 262 23.46 13.97 0.81
N MET A 263 22.19 14.05 0.42
CA MET A 263 21.04 13.96 1.32
C MET A 263 21.06 12.67 2.14
N LYS A 264 21.41 11.54 1.51
CA LYS A 264 21.60 10.25 2.16
C LYS A 264 22.76 10.23 3.15
N LEU A 265 23.87 10.89 2.81
CA LEU A 265 25.04 10.96 3.67
C LEU A 265 24.75 11.73 4.96
N ILE A 266 23.91 12.76 4.87
CA ILE A 266 23.56 13.65 5.97
C ILE A 266 22.24 13.27 6.67
N GLY A 267 21.57 12.21 6.21
CA GLY A 267 20.31 11.72 6.78
C GLY A 267 19.10 12.62 6.52
N LEU A 268 19.21 13.59 5.61
CA LEU A 268 18.09 14.47 5.22
C LEU A 268 17.26 13.87 4.08
N ASP A 269 17.64 12.71 3.53
CA ASP A 269 16.81 11.95 2.59
C ASP A 269 15.56 11.36 3.27
N LYS A 270 15.54 11.27 4.60
CA LYS A 270 14.40 10.78 5.39
C LYS A 270 14.13 11.70 6.56
N MET A 271 12.95 12.31 6.56
CA MET A 271 12.53 13.21 7.63
C MET A 271 11.29 12.69 8.31
N ILE A 272 11.21 12.93 9.62
CA ILE A 272 10.04 12.64 10.44
C ILE A 272 9.50 13.96 10.93
N PHE A 273 8.27 14.27 10.55
CA PHE A 273 7.53 15.42 11.04
C PHE A 273 6.44 14.95 11.99
N ALA A 274 6.19 15.70 13.05
CA ALA A 274 5.09 15.43 13.98
C ALA A 274 4.25 16.68 14.20
N THR A 275 2.96 16.49 14.45
CA THR A 275 2.06 17.56 14.89
C THR A 275 1.37 17.19 16.19
N SER A 276 1.11 18.20 17.02
CA SER A 276 0.28 18.06 18.22
C SER A 276 -1.21 18.14 17.93
N ASP A 277 -1.60 18.50 16.70
CA ASP A 277 -3.00 18.61 16.34
C ASP A 277 -3.68 17.24 16.40
N GLU A 278 -4.92 17.24 16.88
CA GLU A 278 -5.72 16.02 16.92
C GLU A 278 -6.03 15.54 15.50
N PHE A 279 -6.24 16.44 14.53
CA PHE A 279 -6.51 16.11 13.13
C PHE A 279 -5.67 17.00 12.21
N VAL A 280 -5.32 16.48 11.03
CA VAL A 280 -4.77 17.33 9.96
C VAL A 280 -5.86 18.31 9.53
N SER A 281 -5.56 19.60 9.63
CA SER A 281 -6.51 20.66 9.30
C SER A 281 -6.95 20.58 7.84
N ILE A 282 -8.21 20.90 7.59
CA ILE A 282 -8.79 21.11 6.26
C ILE A 282 -9.02 22.61 5.96
N ASP A 283 -8.61 23.48 6.88
CA ASP A 283 -8.77 24.93 6.81
C ASP A 283 -7.44 25.59 6.44
N LEU A 284 -7.40 26.25 5.28
CA LEU A 284 -6.25 26.99 4.78
C LEU A 284 -5.78 28.09 5.77
N GLU A 285 -6.72 28.73 6.48
CA GLU A 285 -6.40 29.82 7.40
C GLU A 285 -5.94 29.31 8.78
N LYS A 286 -6.12 28.00 9.03
CA LYS A 286 -5.71 27.32 10.27
C LYS A 286 -4.98 26.02 9.95
N PRO A 287 -3.85 26.06 9.22
CA PRO A 287 -3.14 24.86 8.84
C PRO A 287 -2.55 24.17 10.07
N SER A 288 -2.41 22.85 9.99
CA SER A 288 -1.71 22.08 11.00
C SER A 288 -0.21 22.34 10.94
N ILE A 289 0.42 22.38 12.11
CA ILE A 289 1.85 22.65 12.23
C ILE A 289 2.59 21.34 12.45
N PHE A 290 3.42 20.98 11.50
CA PHE A 290 4.30 19.82 11.49
C PHE A 290 5.75 20.25 11.74
N GLU A 291 6.41 19.65 12.72
CA GLU A 291 7.75 20.05 13.15
C GLU A 291 8.73 18.88 13.05
N SER A 292 9.97 19.16 12.66
CA SER A 292 11.06 18.19 12.57
C SER A 292 12.37 18.81 13.04
N THR A 293 13.22 18.00 13.65
CA THR A 293 14.58 18.39 14.08
C THR A 293 15.57 17.35 13.59
N ALA A 294 16.77 17.80 13.21
CA ALA A 294 17.88 16.93 12.83
C ALA A 294 19.20 17.54 13.28
N ASP A 295 20.00 16.74 14.00
CA ASP A 295 21.34 17.13 14.45
C ASP A 295 22.38 16.23 13.77
N LEU A 296 23.38 16.82 13.15
CA LEU A 296 24.41 16.12 12.39
C LEU A 296 25.80 16.64 12.74
N ASN A 297 26.77 15.72 12.83
CA ASN A 297 28.18 16.07 12.95
C ASN A 297 28.93 15.54 11.72
N VAL A 298 29.44 16.45 10.89
CA VAL A 298 30.24 16.13 9.71
C VAL A 298 31.71 16.32 10.06
N ARG A 299 32.50 15.24 9.96
CA ARG A 299 33.93 15.29 10.29
C ARG A 299 34.76 15.84 9.14
N GLN A 300 35.86 16.50 9.46
CA GLN A 300 36.89 16.89 8.52
C GLN A 300 37.28 15.69 7.63
N GLY A 301 37.44 15.96 6.33
CA GLY A 301 37.79 14.94 5.33
C GLY A 301 36.61 14.09 4.84
N THR A 302 35.42 14.21 5.45
CA THR A 302 34.20 13.60 4.92
C THR A 302 33.94 14.16 3.53
N LYS A 303 33.77 13.29 2.52
CA LYS A 303 33.42 13.73 1.16
C LYS A 303 31.98 14.19 1.15
N PHE A 304 31.78 15.49 1.05
CA PHE A 304 30.48 16.13 1.00
C PHE A 304 30.18 16.54 -0.43
N PRO A 305 29.08 16.07 -1.04
CA PRO A 305 28.67 16.57 -2.34
C PRO A 305 28.28 18.04 -2.17
N PRO A 306 28.92 18.97 -2.89
CA PRO A 306 28.35 20.29 -3.03
C PRO A 306 26.97 20.13 -3.71
N MET A 307 26.06 21.07 -3.47
CA MET A 307 24.73 21.09 -4.12
C MET A 307 24.83 20.93 -5.66
N PHE A 308 25.92 21.43 -6.25
CA PHE A 308 26.30 21.22 -7.64
C PHE A 308 27.78 20.81 -7.74
N GLY A 309 28.09 19.74 -8.48
CA GLY A 309 29.46 19.27 -8.74
C GLY A 309 29.82 17.96 -8.03
N ASP A 310 31.09 17.59 -8.08
CA ASP A 310 31.63 16.37 -7.46
C ASP A 310 31.88 16.55 -5.97
N ALA A 311 31.77 15.46 -5.20
CA ALA A 311 31.98 15.52 -3.75
C ALA A 311 33.39 15.98 -3.36
N ILE A 312 33.43 17.02 -2.53
CA ILE A 312 34.65 17.63 -2.00
C ILE A 312 34.80 17.30 -0.52
N PRO A 313 36.02 17.04 -0.02
CA PRO A 313 36.23 16.80 1.41
C PRO A 313 35.96 18.07 2.21
N VAL A 314 35.18 17.97 3.29
CA VAL A 314 34.95 19.10 4.22
C VAL A 314 36.27 19.47 4.89
N ALA A 315 36.60 20.76 4.88
CA ALA A 315 37.88 21.27 5.37
C ALA A 315 38.02 21.25 6.90
N LEU A 316 36.90 21.32 7.62
CA LEU A 316 36.81 21.39 9.08
C LEU A 316 35.67 20.50 9.59
N ASP A 317 35.68 20.21 10.89
CA ASP A 317 34.50 19.62 11.54
C ASP A 317 33.35 20.65 11.53
N VAL A 318 32.16 20.20 11.18
CA VAL A 318 30.94 21.01 11.12
C VAL A 318 29.84 20.30 11.89
N LYS A 319 29.26 20.99 12.86
CA LYS A 319 28.00 20.58 13.50
C LYS A 319 26.86 21.32 12.83
N LEU A 320 25.82 20.60 12.43
CA LEU A 320 24.62 21.12 11.79
C LEU A 320 23.43 20.79 12.68
N ASP A 321 22.72 21.81 13.14
CA ASP A 321 21.43 21.66 13.82
C ASP A 321 20.35 22.22 12.90
N THR A 322 19.34 21.43 12.57
CA THR A 322 18.26 21.83 11.64
C THR A 322 16.90 21.71 12.31
N TYR A 323 16.10 22.75 12.18
CA TYR A 323 14.71 22.79 12.62
C TYR A 323 13.81 23.11 11.43
N ILE A 324 12.78 22.29 11.18
CA ILE A 324 11.84 22.51 10.09
C ILE A 324 10.43 22.60 10.64
N LYS A 325 9.70 23.61 10.19
CA LYS A 325 8.29 23.82 10.47
C LYS A 325 7.51 23.87 9.16
N ALA A 326 6.56 22.96 8.99
CA ALA A 326 5.66 22.90 7.85
C ALA A 326 4.24 23.21 8.30
N ARG A 327 3.60 24.21 7.68
CA ARG A 327 2.20 24.56 7.88
C ARG A 327 1.39 23.91 6.77
N MET A 328 0.62 22.88 7.08
CA MET A 328 -0.02 22.02 6.10
C MET A 328 -1.53 21.92 6.32
N PHE A 329 -2.30 21.88 5.24
CA PHE A 329 -3.75 21.62 5.27
C PHE A 329 -4.14 20.63 4.16
N LEU A 330 -5.20 19.87 4.38
CA LEU A 330 -5.75 18.91 3.44
C LEU A 330 -6.85 19.57 2.59
N ALA A 331 -6.70 19.54 1.27
CA ALA A 331 -7.71 19.99 0.32
C ALA A 331 -7.78 19.06 -0.89
N ASN A 332 -8.98 18.56 -1.20
CA ASN A 332 -9.24 17.69 -2.37
C ASN A 332 -8.34 16.43 -2.44
N GLY A 333 -7.99 15.85 -1.28
CA GLY A 333 -7.11 14.67 -1.21
C GLY A 333 -5.61 14.98 -1.38
N GLU A 334 -5.23 16.26 -1.45
CA GLU A 334 -3.84 16.73 -1.47
C GLU A 334 -3.54 17.48 -0.16
N VAL A 335 -2.34 17.32 0.38
CA VAL A 335 -1.86 18.08 1.53
C VAL A 335 -0.96 19.19 1.01
N LYS A 336 -1.33 20.44 1.27
CA LYS A 336 -0.66 21.63 0.73
C LYS A 336 -0.22 22.55 1.83
N GLY A 337 0.76 23.38 1.53
CA GLY A 337 1.16 24.43 2.45
C GLY A 337 2.54 24.98 2.18
N ASP A 338 3.13 25.49 3.24
CA ASP A 338 4.44 26.12 3.21
C ASP A 338 5.32 25.55 4.32
N TYR A 339 6.63 25.71 4.15
CA TYR A 339 7.59 25.30 5.15
C TYR A 339 8.65 26.37 5.36
N TYR A 340 9.23 26.35 6.56
CA TYR A 340 10.38 27.11 6.96
C TYR A 340 11.39 26.15 7.59
N ALA A 341 12.61 26.13 7.06
CA ALA A 341 13.73 25.40 7.59
C ALA A 341 14.77 26.38 8.11
N PHE A 342 15.23 26.17 9.32
CA PHE A 342 16.27 26.92 10.01
C PHE A 342 17.44 25.98 10.23
N ALA A 343 18.63 26.33 9.77
CA ALA A 343 19.81 25.50 9.85
C ALA A 343 20.99 26.29 10.42
N ASP A 344 21.51 25.82 11.55
CA ASP A 344 22.67 26.39 12.22
C ASP A 344 23.90 25.52 11.99
N TYR A 345 24.89 26.07 11.29
CA TYR A 345 26.17 25.43 11.03
C TYR A 345 27.21 26.01 11.98
N HIS A 346 27.83 25.16 12.79
CA HIS A 346 28.88 25.53 13.73
C HIS A 346 30.21 24.92 13.31
N THR A 347 31.25 25.74 13.26
CA THR A 347 32.63 25.30 13.01
C THR A 347 33.63 26.21 13.74
N GLU A 348 34.87 25.75 13.87
CA GLU A 348 35.95 26.52 14.51
C GLU A 348 37.11 26.70 13.53
N PHE A 349 37.40 27.96 13.22
CA PHE A 349 38.47 28.31 12.29
C PHE A 349 39.75 28.65 13.07
N PRO A 350 40.88 27.96 12.79
CA PRO A 350 42.15 28.28 13.43
C PRO A 350 42.53 29.75 13.23
N GLY A 351 42.64 30.49 14.34
CA GLY A 351 42.99 31.92 14.34
C GLY A 351 41.85 32.89 14.01
N PHE A 352 40.64 32.40 13.74
CA PHE A 352 39.46 33.21 13.42
C PHE A 352 38.28 33.00 14.40
N GLY A 353 38.43 32.08 15.35
CA GLY A 353 37.45 31.83 16.42
C GLY A 353 36.32 30.89 16.00
N LYS A 354 35.25 30.88 16.79
CA LYS A 354 34.05 30.08 16.52
C LYS A 354 33.20 30.80 15.47
N VAL A 355 32.84 30.09 14.43
CA VAL A 355 31.97 30.60 13.37
C VAL A 355 30.65 29.86 13.41
N ARG A 356 29.56 30.63 13.39
CA ARG A 356 28.20 30.11 13.27
C ARG A 356 27.54 30.73 12.05
N PHE A 357 27.08 29.90 11.13
CA PHE A 357 26.34 30.29 9.94
C PHE A 357 24.89 29.85 10.11
N GLU A 358 23.98 30.81 10.24
CA GLU A 358 22.54 30.55 10.29
C GLU A 358 21.99 30.64 8.86
N LEU A 359 21.18 29.68 8.44
CA LEU A 359 20.55 29.62 7.13
C LEU A 359 19.04 29.40 7.28
N ASP A 360 18.27 30.35 6.78
CA ASP A 360 16.81 30.30 6.76
C ASP A 360 16.36 30.02 5.33
N ILE A 361 15.51 29.00 5.15
CA ILE A 361 14.95 28.61 3.86
C ILE A 361 13.43 28.54 4.00
N GLY A 362 12.71 29.23 3.10
CA GLY A 362 11.26 29.21 3.02
C GLY A 362 10.78 28.69 1.67
N GLY A 363 9.65 28.00 1.65
CA GLY A 363 9.14 27.40 0.43
C GLY A 363 7.70 26.89 0.50
N VAL A 364 7.27 26.28 -0.59
CA VAL A 364 5.96 25.64 -0.71
C VAL A 364 6.11 24.12 -0.78
N ALA A 365 5.14 23.41 -0.22
CA ALA A 365 5.09 21.96 -0.23
C ALA A 365 3.71 21.50 -0.70
N ASP A 366 3.70 20.59 -1.68
CA ASP A 366 2.49 19.96 -2.20
C ASP A 366 2.68 18.44 -2.17
N LEU A 367 1.82 17.74 -1.44
CA LEU A 367 1.87 16.30 -1.25
C LEU A 367 0.58 15.64 -1.75
N ARG A 368 0.72 14.53 -2.47
CA ARG A 368 -0.40 13.73 -2.94
C ARG A 368 -0.54 12.46 -2.12
N LEU A 369 -1.73 12.22 -1.61
CA LEU A 369 -2.03 11.05 -0.81
C LEU A 369 -2.59 9.91 -1.67
N LEU A 370 -2.25 8.67 -1.31
CA LEU A 370 -2.90 7.48 -1.84
C LEU A 370 -4.10 7.14 -0.96
N VAL A 371 -5.24 7.76 -1.26
CA VAL A 371 -6.50 7.45 -0.58
C VAL A 371 -7.08 6.18 -1.21
N GLY A 372 -7.21 5.11 -0.42
CA GLY A 372 -7.88 3.88 -0.85
C GLY A 372 -9.32 4.17 -1.25
N ARG A 373 -9.75 3.65 -2.41
CA ARG A 373 -11.16 3.70 -2.83
C ARG A 373 -12.00 2.68 -2.08
#